data_AF-A0AAW2JEQ2-F1
#
_entry.id   AF-A0AAW2JEQ2-F1
#
_cell.length_a   1.000
_cell.length_b   1.000
_cell.length_c   1.000
_cell.angle_alpha   90.00
_cell.angle_beta   90.00
_cell.angle_gamma   90.00
#
_symmetry.space_group_name_H-M   'P 1'
#
loop_
_entity.id
_entity.type
_entity.pdbx_description
1 polymer ?
#
loop_
_entity_poly.entity_id
_entity_poly.type
_entity_poly.pdbx_seq_one_letter_code
_entity_poly.pdbx_strand_id
1 'polypeptide(L)'
;MNQALMMRHIWRILQRDPRSIWVAWVLRYRLRSHTLWTSSVTAAPWCWRKLLKLCPLLRDGLEYRFSERTTHNGAAGRLNVEDSDSARPVELAVFDRLRIQEIVSDLPLIYPHQTDEIKWKLNKGMCSTSALLSLLQPTSPRVAWHLLLSGKFKIPRHGFVLWLAFLERLSTMDRIWAPQANSSCVLCGGLAVESHSHMFFECSFSQRCLMILKRRVRFCWVQRGWQTDILWASRRWRGTHLLNMTSRAMLAAIVYHIWGERNSRRFLATSSSADSVAARAIEEVRLE
;
A
#
# COMPACT_ATOMS: atom_id res chain seq x y z
N MET A 1 -14.20 6.24 -4.13
CA MET A 1 -13.61 7.57 -4.42
C MET A 1 -12.13 7.51 -4.10
N ASN A 2 -11.26 7.93 -5.02
CA ASN A 2 -9.81 7.82 -4.84
C ASN A 2 -9.31 8.90 -3.86
N GLN A 3 -9.06 8.50 -2.61
CA GLN A 3 -8.63 9.40 -1.54
C GLN A 3 -7.27 10.07 -1.84
N ALA A 4 -6.34 9.37 -2.48
CA ALA A 4 -5.03 9.93 -2.83
C ALA A 4 -5.17 11.07 -3.85
N LEU A 5 -6.06 10.94 -4.84
CA LEU A 5 -6.33 12.03 -5.78
C LEU A 5 -6.96 13.23 -5.08
N MET A 6 -7.89 13.02 -4.14
CA MET A 6 -8.45 14.11 -3.35
C MET A 6 -7.40 14.83 -2.50
N MET A 7 -6.50 14.09 -1.86
CA MET A 7 -5.39 14.68 -1.10
C MET A 7 -4.45 15.49 -2.00
N ARG A 8 -4.28 15.08 -3.26
CA ARG A 8 -3.51 15.86 -4.24
C ARG A 8 -4.18 17.20 -4.57
N HIS A 9 -5.50 17.25 -4.61
CA HIS A 9 -6.23 18.52 -4.76
C HIS A 9 -6.05 19.42 -3.54
N ILE A 10 -6.05 18.85 -2.32
CA ILE A 10 -5.76 19.60 -1.09
C ILE A 10 -4.35 20.20 -1.17
N TRP A 11 -3.36 19.39 -1.53
CA TRP A 11 -1.98 19.85 -1.70
C TRP A 11 -1.87 21.00 -2.71
N ARG A 12 -2.55 20.92 -3.86
CA ARG A 12 -2.58 22.01 -4.85
C ARG A 12 -3.22 23.30 -4.32
N ILE A 13 -4.24 23.19 -3.46
CA ILE A 13 -4.84 24.35 -2.78
C ILE A 13 -3.82 24.98 -1.82
N LEU A 14 -3.11 24.17 -1.03
CA LEU A 14 -2.07 24.64 -0.10
C LEU A 14 -0.91 25.33 -0.82
N GLN A 15 -0.50 24.79 -1.97
CA GLN A 15 0.54 25.39 -2.83
C GLN A 15 0.05 26.59 -3.64
N ARG A 16 -1.25 26.93 -3.56
CA ARG A 16 -1.89 27.98 -4.37
C ARG A 16 -1.52 27.88 -5.85
N ASP A 17 -1.58 26.67 -6.40
CA ASP A 17 -1.11 26.35 -7.76
C ASP A 17 -1.77 27.29 -8.81
N PRO A 18 -1.00 28.21 -9.42
CA PRO A 18 -1.56 29.22 -10.32
C PRO A 18 -2.02 28.62 -11.66
N ARG A 19 -1.60 27.38 -11.98
CA ARG A 19 -1.97 26.68 -13.22
C ARG A 19 -3.34 26.01 -13.12
N SER A 20 -3.91 25.94 -11.92
CA SER A 20 -5.21 25.31 -11.70
C SER A 20 -6.30 26.36 -11.53
N ILE A 21 -7.10 26.56 -12.59
CA ILE A 21 -8.30 27.41 -12.57
C ILE A 21 -9.23 27.00 -11.42
N TRP A 22 -9.33 25.70 -11.13
CA TRP A 22 -10.10 25.19 -10.01
C TRP A 22 -9.55 25.66 -8.66
N VAL A 23 -8.22 25.65 -8.45
CA VAL A 23 -7.61 26.18 -7.22
C VAL A 23 -7.86 27.68 -7.09
N ALA A 24 -7.70 28.45 -8.17
CA ALA A 24 -7.98 29.88 -8.18
C ALA A 24 -9.45 30.17 -7.80
N TRP A 25 -10.39 29.41 -8.35
CA TRP A 25 -11.80 29.51 -8.00
C TRP A 25 -12.07 29.15 -6.53
N VAL A 26 -11.47 28.08 -6.02
CA VAL A 26 -11.61 27.66 -4.62
C VAL A 26 -11.09 28.75 -3.68
N LEU A 27 -9.91 29.30 -3.93
CA LEU A 27 -9.33 30.37 -3.11
C LEU A 27 -10.21 31.62 -3.13
N ARG A 28 -10.68 32.05 -4.31
CA ARG A 28 -11.43 33.29 -4.49
C ARG A 28 -12.87 33.22 -3.99
N TYR A 29 -13.58 32.15 -4.27
CA TYR A 29 -15.03 32.08 -4.04
C TYR A 29 -15.43 31.19 -2.86
N ARG A 30 -14.67 30.13 -2.61
CA ARG A 30 -15.02 29.12 -1.59
C ARG A 30 -14.36 29.39 -0.24
N LEU A 31 -13.05 29.60 -0.23
CA LEU A 31 -12.27 29.85 0.98
C LEU A 31 -12.34 31.32 1.39
N ARG A 32 -12.23 32.26 0.43
CA ARG A 32 -12.27 33.71 0.70
C ARG A 32 -11.21 34.08 1.76
N SER A 33 -11.63 34.46 2.96
CA SER A 33 -10.77 34.77 4.12
C SER A 33 -10.53 33.57 5.05
N HIS A 34 -11.23 32.45 4.84
CA HIS A 34 -11.05 31.24 5.64
C HIS A 34 -9.91 30.38 5.09
N THR A 35 -9.26 29.64 5.99
CA THR A 35 -8.30 28.62 5.59
C THR A 35 -9.02 27.29 5.38
N LEU A 36 -8.35 26.37 4.70
CA LEU A 36 -8.82 25.00 4.53
C LEU A 36 -9.08 24.33 5.89
N TRP A 37 -8.28 24.66 6.91
CA TRP A 37 -8.33 24.06 8.24
C TRP A 37 -9.46 24.61 9.12
N THR A 38 -9.88 25.85 8.88
CA THR A 38 -10.92 26.53 9.66
C THR A 38 -12.30 26.48 9.00
N SER A 39 -12.41 25.81 7.85
CA SER A 39 -13.66 25.71 7.09
C SER A 39 -14.65 24.72 7.73
N SER A 40 -15.92 25.13 7.89
CA SER A 40 -16.97 24.27 8.45
C SER A 40 -17.35 23.10 7.53
N VAL A 41 -17.48 21.91 8.13
CA VAL A 41 -17.92 20.68 7.46
C VAL A 41 -19.45 20.60 7.34
N THR A 42 -20.21 21.27 8.22
CA THR A 42 -21.66 21.04 8.36
C THR A 42 -22.49 21.62 7.21
N ALA A 43 -22.14 22.79 6.69
CA ALA A 43 -22.85 23.47 5.60
C ALA A 43 -22.23 23.26 4.19
N ALA A 44 -21.36 22.26 4.04
CA ALA A 44 -20.56 22.07 2.84
C ALA A 44 -21.16 21.05 1.83
N PRO A 45 -21.03 21.29 0.51
CA PRO A 45 -21.32 20.29 -0.52
C PRO A 45 -20.55 19.00 -0.27
N TRP A 46 -21.14 17.88 -0.70
CA TRP A 46 -20.63 16.53 -0.41
C TRP A 46 -19.14 16.34 -0.75
N CYS A 47 -18.69 16.84 -1.91
CA CYS A 47 -17.30 16.74 -2.33
C CYS A 47 -16.36 17.49 -1.39
N TRP A 48 -16.77 18.67 -0.91
CA TRP A 48 -16.00 19.50 0.02
C TRP A 48 -15.94 18.87 1.40
N ARG A 49 -17.05 18.29 1.90
CA ARG A 49 -17.05 17.52 3.15
C ARG A 49 -16.05 16.37 3.11
N LYS A 50 -15.99 15.62 2.01
CA LYS A 50 -15.01 14.54 1.84
C LYS A 50 -13.58 15.08 1.80
N LEU A 51 -13.35 16.23 1.16
CA LEU A 51 -12.05 16.89 1.10
C LEU A 51 -11.59 17.35 2.49
N LEU A 52 -12.47 18.01 3.25
CA LEU A 52 -12.19 18.44 4.62
C LEU A 52 -11.87 17.26 5.55
N LYS A 53 -12.57 16.12 5.41
CA LYS A 53 -12.28 14.91 6.20
C LYS A 53 -10.90 14.31 5.96
N LEU A 54 -10.27 14.58 4.80
CA LEU A 54 -8.92 14.11 4.49
C LEU A 54 -7.82 15.10 4.91
N CYS A 55 -8.19 16.32 5.34
CA CYS A 55 -7.25 17.35 5.74
C CYS A 55 -6.39 16.92 6.95
N PRO A 56 -6.95 16.36 8.04
CA PRO A 56 -6.14 15.91 9.18
C PRO A 56 -5.08 14.88 8.78
N LEU A 57 -5.43 13.90 7.92
CA LEU A 57 -4.50 12.87 7.44
C LEU A 57 -3.37 13.44 6.58
N LEU A 58 -3.62 14.54 5.86
CA LEU A 58 -2.58 15.19 5.08
C LEU A 58 -1.61 15.97 5.98
N ARG A 59 -2.11 16.52 7.10
CA ARG A 59 -1.33 17.38 8.02
C ARG A 59 -0.07 16.68 8.51
N ASP A 60 -0.15 15.39 8.80
CA ASP A 60 0.98 14.57 9.27
C ASP A 60 2.13 14.48 8.25
N GLY A 61 1.83 14.68 6.97
CA GLY A 61 2.80 14.70 5.86
C GLY A 61 3.39 16.08 5.54
N LEU A 62 2.95 17.15 6.21
CA LEU A 62 3.35 18.52 5.93
C LEU A 62 4.48 18.99 6.87
N GLU A 63 5.41 19.75 6.32
CA GLU A 63 6.43 20.49 7.04
C GLU A 63 6.24 21.99 6.73
N TYR A 64 5.97 22.80 7.76
CA TYR A 64 5.86 24.24 7.61
C TYR A 64 7.23 24.86 7.86
N ARG A 65 7.79 25.52 6.85
CA ARG A 65 9.02 26.32 7.01
C ARG A 65 8.65 27.78 7.01
N PHE A 66 8.80 28.37 8.18
CA PHE A 66 8.74 29.82 8.35
C PHE A 66 10.11 30.41 7.99
N SER A 67 10.12 31.58 7.37
CA SER A 67 11.37 32.33 7.17
C SER A 67 12.05 32.57 8.52
N GLU A 68 13.38 32.55 8.53
CA GLU A 68 14.20 32.67 9.74
C GLU A 68 13.77 33.88 10.58
N ARG A 69 13.29 33.61 11.80
CA ARG A 69 12.85 34.62 12.76
C ARG A 69 14.07 35.01 13.59
N THR A 70 14.87 35.97 13.12
CA THR A 70 15.82 36.64 14.00
C THR A 70 15.05 37.52 14.96
N THR A 71 14.97 37.11 16.22
CA THR A 71 14.66 38.06 17.30
C THR A 71 15.78 39.09 17.36
N HIS A 72 15.48 40.30 17.85
CA HIS A 72 16.44 41.41 17.91
C HIS A 72 17.70 41.11 18.77
N ASN A 73 17.75 39.93 19.40
CA ASN A 73 18.86 39.42 20.22
C ASN A 73 19.46 38.10 19.69
N GLY A 74 19.59 37.94 18.37
CA GLY A 74 20.58 37.03 17.76
C GLY A 74 20.48 35.52 18.07
N ALA A 75 19.33 35.02 18.53
CA ALA A 75 19.12 33.59 18.77
C ALA A 75 18.09 33.02 17.78
N ALA A 76 18.55 32.17 16.85
CA ALA A 76 17.71 31.47 15.89
C ALA A 76 16.85 30.39 16.58
N GLY A 77 15.66 30.77 17.05
CA GLY A 77 14.74 29.86 17.73
C GLY A 77 13.89 29.03 16.77
N ARG A 78 14.09 27.71 16.74
CA ARG A 78 13.07 26.75 16.25
C ARG A 78 11.98 26.62 17.31
N LEU A 79 10.80 27.17 17.05
CA LEU A 79 9.62 26.90 17.88
C LEU A 79 8.93 25.62 17.39
N ASN A 80 9.10 24.54 18.14
CA ASN A 80 8.23 23.36 18.06
C ASN A 80 6.91 23.70 18.78
N VAL A 81 5.78 23.45 18.12
CA VAL A 81 4.46 23.60 18.72
C VAL A 81 4.11 22.25 19.36
N GLU A 82 4.39 22.10 20.64
CA GLU A 82 3.73 21.13 21.52
C GLU A 82 3.29 21.83 22.81
N ASP A 83 2.06 21.50 23.21
CA ASP A 83 1.38 21.69 24.49
C ASP A 83 1.03 23.10 25.01
N SER A 84 -0.27 23.36 25.18
CA SER A 84 -0.90 23.20 26.51
C SER A 84 -2.38 23.62 26.52
N ASP A 85 -3.21 22.68 26.97
CA ASP A 85 -4.55 22.90 27.55
C ASP A 85 -4.47 23.83 28.77
N SER A 86 -5.46 24.71 28.94
CA SER A 86 -6.29 24.85 30.16
C SER A 86 -6.92 26.24 30.30
N ALA A 87 -8.06 26.26 30.97
CA ALA A 87 -9.05 27.34 31.04
C ALA A 87 -8.69 28.51 31.97
N ARG A 88 -9.11 29.74 31.61
CA ARG A 88 -10.22 30.53 32.22
C ARG A 88 -10.13 32.02 31.82
N PRO A 89 -11.25 32.79 31.86
CA PRO A 89 -11.31 34.14 31.31
C PRO A 89 -11.47 35.27 32.36
N VAL A 90 -11.14 36.50 31.90
CA VAL A 90 -11.54 37.86 32.35
C VAL A 90 -10.83 38.49 33.56
N GLU A 91 -9.90 39.41 33.27
CA GLU A 91 -9.90 40.79 33.81
C GLU A 91 -9.08 41.70 32.86
N LEU A 92 -9.80 42.30 31.90
CA LEU A 92 -9.30 43.32 30.97
C LEU A 92 -9.45 44.71 31.63
N ALA A 93 -8.44 45.56 31.53
CA ALA A 93 -8.60 46.92 30.95
C ALA A 93 -7.38 47.87 31.06
N VAL A 94 -6.35 47.60 31.86
CA VAL A 94 -5.26 48.61 32.07
C VAL A 94 -3.85 48.13 31.70
N PHE A 95 -3.65 46.82 31.55
CA PHE A 95 -2.32 46.25 31.25
C PHE A 95 -1.93 46.23 29.76
N ASP A 96 -2.82 46.65 28.85
CA ASP A 96 -2.68 46.36 27.42
C ASP A 96 -1.62 47.21 26.68
N ARG A 97 -1.34 48.47 27.05
CA ARG A 97 -0.44 49.30 26.22
C ARG A 97 1.05 48.93 26.31
N LEU A 98 1.54 48.59 27.50
CA LEU A 98 2.96 48.25 27.70
C LEU A 98 3.28 46.83 27.23
N ARG A 99 2.37 45.87 27.45
CA ARG A 99 2.50 44.51 26.91
C ARG A 99 2.35 44.46 25.39
N ILE A 100 1.50 45.29 24.77
CA ILE A 100 1.43 45.36 23.31
C ILE A 100 2.75 45.87 22.73
N GLN A 101 3.44 46.81 23.39
CA GLN A 101 4.78 47.23 22.94
C GLN A 101 5.83 46.13 23.11
N GLU A 102 5.83 45.40 24.23
CA GLU A 102 6.72 44.25 24.44
C GLU A 102 6.44 43.10 23.44
N ILE A 103 5.17 42.79 23.19
CA ILE A 103 4.74 41.78 22.21
C ILE A 103 5.14 42.23 20.79
N VAL A 104 4.99 43.51 20.45
CA VAL A 104 5.40 44.05 19.15
C VAL A 104 6.91 44.04 18.97
N SER A 105 7.70 44.20 20.04
CA SER A 105 9.17 44.03 19.98
C SER A 105 9.62 42.57 19.89
N ASP A 106 8.79 41.61 20.33
CA ASP A 106 9.04 40.17 20.23
C ASP A 106 8.41 39.54 18.97
N LEU A 107 7.62 40.31 18.20
CA LEU A 107 7.10 39.84 16.92
C LEU A 107 8.26 39.71 15.92
N PRO A 108 8.39 38.55 15.25
CA PRO A 108 9.42 38.37 14.24
C PRO A 108 9.26 39.41 13.13
N LEU A 109 10.35 40.10 12.79
CA LEU A 109 10.39 40.97 11.62
C LEU A 109 10.09 40.12 10.37
N ILE A 110 8.96 40.39 9.74
CA ILE A 110 8.55 39.73 8.50
C ILE A 110 9.37 40.36 7.37
N TYR A 111 10.41 39.66 6.91
CA TYR A 111 11.21 40.09 5.78
C TYR A 111 10.36 40.01 4.49
N PRO A 112 10.13 41.12 3.76
CA PRO A 112 9.23 41.16 2.61
C PRO A 112 9.72 40.34 1.39
N HIS A 113 10.88 39.69 1.49
CA HIS A 113 11.53 38.94 0.42
C HIS A 113 11.67 37.44 0.71
N GLN A 114 11.19 36.94 1.86
CA GLN A 114 11.09 35.50 2.12
C GLN A 114 9.64 35.12 2.44
N THR A 115 9.11 34.16 1.69
CA THR A 115 7.73 33.67 1.84
C THR A 115 7.71 32.41 2.68
N ASP A 116 6.73 32.27 3.59
CA ASP A 116 6.45 31.00 4.27
C ASP A 116 6.16 29.90 3.25
N GLU A 117 6.86 28.76 3.37
CA GLU A 117 6.74 27.64 2.44
C GLU A 117 6.17 26.40 3.14
N ILE A 118 5.13 25.82 2.55
CA ILE A 118 4.62 24.50 2.95
C ILE A 118 5.38 23.46 2.13
N LYS A 119 6.20 22.64 2.78
CA LYS A 119 6.92 21.54 2.15
C LYS A 119 6.32 20.19 2.52
N TRP A 120 6.58 19.22 1.66
CA TRP A 120 6.22 17.84 1.93
C TRP A 120 7.32 17.20 2.78
N LYS A 121 6.98 16.66 3.94
CA LYS A 121 7.95 16.05 4.88
C LYS A 121 8.55 14.75 4.32
N LEU A 122 7.77 14.03 3.50
CA LEU A 122 8.13 12.71 2.99
C LEU A 122 8.76 12.81 1.59
N ASN A 123 9.35 11.72 1.10
CA ASN A 123 9.78 11.56 -0.30
C ASN A 123 10.54 12.77 -0.91
N LYS A 124 11.58 13.26 -0.24
CA LYS A 124 12.45 14.36 -0.71
C LYS A 124 11.69 15.65 -1.11
N GLY A 125 10.57 15.97 -0.45
CA GLY A 125 9.81 17.18 -0.73
C GLY A 125 8.77 17.05 -1.84
N MET A 126 8.62 15.88 -2.47
CA MET A 126 7.66 15.66 -3.56
C MET A 126 6.37 15.01 -3.07
N CYS A 127 5.25 15.74 -3.16
CA CYS A 127 3.90 15.21 -2.94
C CYS A 127 3.42 14.42 -4.18
N SER A 128 3.93 13.21 -4.34
CA SER A 128 3.50 12.26 -5.38
C SER A 128 2.26 11.49 -4.96
N THR A 129 1.54 10.92 -5.93
CA THR A 129 0.40 10.02 -5.63
C THR A 129 0.83 8.83 -4.79
N SER A 130 2.05 8.31 -4.98
CA SER A 130 2.62 7.25 -4.14
C SER A 130 2.84 7.70 -2.69
N ALA A 131 3.36 8.92 -2.46
CA ALA A 131 3.56 9.44 -1.12
C ALA A 131 2.23 9.67 -0.38
N LEU A 132 1.20 10.12 -1.09
CA LEU A 132 -0.16 10.24 -0.54
C LEU A 132 -0.78 8.89 -0.20
N LEU A 133 -0.58 7.88 -1.04
CA LEU A 133 -1.02 6.50 -0.76
C LEU A 133 -0.30 5.93 0.46
N SER A 134 0.99 6.25 0.65
CA SER A 134 1.74 5.82 1.83
C SER A 134 1.23 6.42 3.14
N LEU A 135 0.57 7.58 3.13
CA LEU A 135 -0.10 8.13 4.31
C LEU A 135 -1.47 7.48 4.56
N LEU A 136 -2.19 7.15 3.50
CA LEU A 136 -3.53 6.55 3.59
C LEU A 136 -3.48 5.07 3.97
N GLN A 137 -2.39 4.40 3.62
CA GLN A 137 -2.19 3.00 3.94
C GLN A 137 -1.26 2.93 5.16
N PRO A 138 -1.75 2.50 6.35
CA PRO A 138 -0.83 2.19 7.43
C PRO A 138 0.23 1.24 6.90
N THR A 139 1.49 1.42 7.33
CA THR A 139 2.60 0.56 6.90
C THR A 139 2.31 -0.87 7.33
N SER A 140 1.65 -1.62 6.45
CA SER A 140 1.40 -3.04 6.65
C SER A 140 2.76 -3.73 6.74
N PRO A 141 2.94 -4.69 7.66
CA PRO A 141 4.20 -5.41 7.75
C PRO A 141 4.54 -5.96 6.36
N ARG A 142 5.74 -5.64 5.87
CA ARG A 142 6.19 -6.11 4.55
C ARG A 142 6.28 -7.63 4.59
N VAL A 143 5.27 -8.29 4.05
CA VAL A 143 5.19 -9.74 3.95
C VAL A 143 6.30 -10.27 3.05
N ALA A 144 7.11 -11.23 3.51
CA ALA A 144 8.30 -11.66 2.78
C ALA A 144 8.02 -12.17 1.35
N TRP A 145 6.84 -12.75 1.12
CA TRP A 145 6.44 -13.33 -0.16
C TRP A 145 6.14 -12.31 -1.27
N HIS A 146 6.02 -11.00 -1.00
CA HIS A 146 5.76 -10.00 -2.07
C HIS A 146 6.85 -9.98 -3.16
N LEU A 147 8.07 -10.38 -2.80
CA LEU A 147 9.20 -10.51 -3.72
C LEU A 147 9.02 -11.65 -4.74
N LEU A 148 8.25 -12.67 -4.37
CA LEU A 148 7.93 -13.81 -5.23
C LEU A 148 6.96 -13.43 -6.35
N LEU A 149 6.12 -12.42 -6.12
CA LEU A 149 5.22 -11.85 -7.13
C LEU A 149 5.89 -10.79 -8.02
N SER A 150 7.19 -10.53 -7.82
CA SER A 150 7.98 -9.48 -8.48
C SER A 150 8.95 -10.08 -9.53
N GLY A 151 9.28 -9.37 -10.62
CA GLY A 151 10.12 -9.90 -11.72
C GLY A 151 9.72 -9.43 -13.13
N LYS A 152 10.50 -9.80 -14.16
CA LYS A 152 10.20 -9.50 -15.59
C LYS A 152 9.41 -10.62 -16.28
N PHE A 153 9.60 -11.90 -15.91
CA PHE A 153 8.85 -13.06 -16.44
C PHE A 153 7.54 -13.29 -15.69
N LYS A 154 6.68 -12.27 -15.65
CA LYS A 154 5.41 -12.35 -14.94
C LYS A 154 4.26 -12.56 -15.92
N ILE A 155 3.72 -13.77 -15.90
CA ILE A 155 2.39 -14.04 -16.43
C ILE A 155 1.35 -13.49 -15.42
N PRO A 156 0.59 -12.43 -15.72
CA PRO A 156 -0.27 -11.75 -14.73
C PRO A 156 -1.31 -12.68 -14.09
N ARG A 157 -1.92 -13.59 -14.87
CA ARG A 157 -2.88 -14.58 -14.36
C ARG A 157 -2.25 -15.54 -13.33
N HIS A 158 -1.00 -15.95 -13.53
CA HIS A 158 -0.29 -16.82 -12.59
C HIS A 158 0.06 -16.08 -11.31
N GLY A 159 0.55 -14.84 -11.45
CA GLY A 159 0.84 -13.97 -10.32
C GLY A 159 -0.40 -13.68 -9.46
N PHE A 160 -1.55 -13.48 -10.10
CA PHE A 160 -2.82 -13.26 -9.39
C PHE A 160 -3.26 -14.49 -8.59
N VAL A 161 -3.23 -15.69 -9.20
CA VAL A 161 -3.57 -16.94 -8.50
C VAL A 161 -2.58 -17.25 -7.38
N LEU A 162 -1.28 -17.05 -7.62
CA LEU A 162 -0.25 -17.21 -6.58
C LEU A 162 -0.43 -16.22 -5.43
N TRP A 163 -0.80 -14.97 -5.71
CA TRP A 163 -1.11 -13.98 -4.67
C TRP A 163 -2.30 -14.41 -3.81
N LEU A 164 -3.38 -14.87 -4.45
CA LEU A 164 -4.52 -15.44 -3.73
C LEU A 164 -4.12 -16.67 -2.91
N ALA A 165 -3.18 -17.47 -3.42
CA ALA A 165 -2.66 -18.62 -2.71
C ALA A 165 -1.92 -18.21 -1.43
N PHE A 166 -1.06 -17.18 -1.50
CA PHE A 166 -0.34 -16.66 -0.34
C PHE A 166 -1.26 -16.09 0.74
N LEU A 167 -2.42 -15.57 0.35
CA LEU A 167 -3.42 -15.09 1.28
C LEU A 167 -4.32 -16.21 1.82
N GLU A 168 -4.14 -17.46 1.35
CA GLU A 168 -5.04 -18.59 1.61
C GLU A 168 -6.50 -18.23 1.25
N ARG A 169 -6.65 -17.42 0.19
CA ARG A 169 -7.95 -16.92 -0.31
C ARG A 169 -8.37 -17.55 -1.63
N LEU A 170 -7.61 -18.52 -2.13
CA LEU A 170 -8.12 -19.39 -3.18
C LEU A 170 -9.37 -20.09 -2.63
N SER A 171 -10.38 -20.26 -3.47
CA SER A 171 -11.60 -21.00 -3.13
C SER A 171 -11.26 -22.49 -2.96
N THR A 172 -10.64 -22.82 -1.84
CA THR A 172 -10.81 -24.10 -1.15
C THR A 172 -12.14 -24.03 -0.40
N MET A 173 -12.72 -25.16 -0.02
CA MET A 173 -14.08 -25.26 0.52
C MET A 173 -14.36 -24.45 1.80
N ASP A 174 -13.42 -23.67 2.34
CA ASP A 174 -13.61 -22.78 3.50
C ASP A 174 -14.51 -21.55 3.22
N ARG A 175 -14.93 -21.33 1.96
CA ARG A 175 -15.78 -20.19 1.56
C ARG A 175 -16.97 -20.54 0.68
N ILE A 176 -17.32 -21.82 0.56
CA ILE A 176 -18.59 -22.20 -0.05
C ILE A 176 -19.56 -22.41 1.10
N TRP A 177 -20.70 -21.73 1.03
CA TRP A 177 -21.88 -21.79 1.89
C TRP A 177 -22.55 -23.20 1.96
N ALA A 178 -21.80 -24.26 1.71
CA ALA A 178 -22.26 -25.64 1.62
C ALA A 178 -21.54 -26.50 2.68
N PRO A 179 -22.04 -26.54 3.93
CA PRO A 179 -21.44 -27.30 5.04
C PRO A 179 -21.42 -28.84 4.86
N GLN A 180 -21.82 -29.36 3.69
CA GLN A 180 -21.84 -30.80 3.36
C GLN A 180 -20.94 -31.18 2.17
N ALA A 181 -20.10 -30.27 1.68
CA ALA A 181 -19.20 -30.60 0.58
C ALA A 181 -18.10 -31.57 1.03
N ASN A 182 -17.95 -32.69 0.32
CA ASN A 182 -16.85 -33.64 0.49
C ASN A 182 -15.51 -32.88 0.55
N SER A 183 -14.91 -32.88 1.74
CA SER A 183 -13.63 -32.25 2.04
C SER A 183 -12.45 -33.06 1.49
N SER A 184 -12.70 -34.14 0.77
CA SER A 184 -11.68 -34.98 0.17
C SER A 184 -11.03 -34.32 -1.05
N CYS A 185 -9.72 -34.51 -1.18
CA CYS A 185 -8.91 -33.93 -2.23
C CYS A 185 -9.12 -34.66 -3.58
N VAL A 186 -9.65 -33.96 -4.58
CA VAL A 186 -9.93 -34.52 -5.92
C VAL A 186 -8.66 -34.81 -6.73
N LEU A 187 -7.52 -34.23 -6.36
CA LEU A 187 -6.26 -34.43 -7.08
C LEU A 187 -5.65 -35.81 -6.80
N CYS A 188 -5.79 -36.32 -5.58
CA CYS A 188 -5.30 -37.64 -5.17
C CYS A 188 -6.42 -38.69 -5.10
N GLY A 189 -7.61 -38.43 -5.67
CA GLY A 189 -8.72 -39.38 -5.65
C GLY A 189 -9.36 -39.56 -4.27
N GLY A 190 -9.23 -38.57 -3.38
CA GLY A 190 -9.86 -38.57 -2.06
C GLY A 190 -9.05 -39.21 -0.93
N LEU A 191 -7.76 -39.51 -1.15
CA LEU A 191 -6.87 -40.12 -0.14
C LEU A 191 -6.60 -39.24 1.09
N ALA A 192 -6.88 -37.92 1.01
CA ALA A 192 -6.65 -36.98 2.10
C ALA A 192 -7.66 -35.82 2.04
N VAL A 193 -7.75 -35.07 3.14
CA VAL A 193 -8.54 -33.84 3.22
C VAL A 193 -7.86 -32.73 2.41
N GLU A 194 -8.65 -31.99 1.64
CA GLU A 194 -8.21 -30.86 0.84
C GLU A 194 -7.87 -29.67 1.75
N SER A 195 -6.58 -29.46 1.99
CA SER A 195 -6.04 -28.24 2.59
C SER A 195 -5.11 -27.53 1.61
N HIS A 196 -4.74 -26.27 1.89
CA HIS A 196 -3.82 -25.52 1.04
C HIS A 196 -2.43 -26.19 0.96
N SER A 197 -1.89 -26.59 2.11
CA SER A 197 -0.62 -27.32 2.21
C SER A 197 -0.69 -28.66 1.48
N HIS A 198 -1.80 -29.40 1.66
CA HIS A 198 -1.98 -30.65 0.95
C HIS A 198 -2.05 -30.45 -0.55
N MET A 199 -2.95 -29.58 -1.02
CA MET A 199 -3.22 -29.36 -2.44
C MET A 199 -1.97 -29.01 -3.24
N PHE A 200 -1.08 -28.19 -2.69
CA PHE A 200 0.12 -27.75 -3.41
C PHE A 200 1.39 -28.55 -3.12
N PHE A 201 1.58 -29.09 -1.91
CA PHE A 201 2.87 -29.64 -1.49
C PHE A 201 2.86 -31.09 -1.01
N GLU A 202 1.76 -31.57 -0.43
CA GLU A 202 1.71 -32.92 0.17
C GLU A 202 0.92 -33.90 -0.71
N CYS A 203 0.05 -33.42 -1.59
CA CYS A 203 -0.72 -34.24 -2.51
C CYS A 203 0.22 -34.96 -3.48
N SER A 204 0.04 -36.28 -3.61
CA SER A 204 0.85 -37.13 -4.50
C SER A 204 0.86 -36.64 -5.96
N PHE A 205 -0.27 -36.13 -6.45
CA PHE A 205 -0.39 -35.51 -7.76
C PHE A 205 0.52 -34.27 -7.89
N SER A 206 0.40 -33.34 -6.94
CA SER A 206 1.15 -32.09 -6.92
C SER A 206 2.65 -32.32 -6.70
N GLN A 207 3.01 -33.31 -5.87
CA GLN A 207 4.39 -33.73 -5.68
C GLN A 207 5.01 -34.24 -6.97
N ARG A 208 4.28 -35.01 -7.78
CA ARG A 208 4.74 -35.45 -9.11
C ARG A 208 4.95 -34.26 -10.04
N CYS A 209 4.00 -33.33 -10.09
CA CYS A 209 4.14 -32.09 -10.87
C CYS A 209 5.41 -31.31 -10.48
N LEU A 210 5.62 -31.11 -9.18
CA LEU A 210 6.76 -30.39 -8.64
C LEU A 210 8.09 -31.12 -8.87
N MET A 211 8.11 -32.46 -8.81
CA MET A 211 9.32 -33.25 -9.10
C MET A 211 9.81 -33.03 -10.54
N ILE A 212 8.90 -33.00 -11.51
CA ILE A 212 9.20 -32.76 -12.93
C ILE A 212 9.79 -31.35 -13.10
N LEU A 213 9.18 -30.36 -12.46
CA LEU A 213 9.63 -28.97 -12.47
C LEU A 213 11.06 -28.84 -11.92
N LYS A 214 11.35 -29.47 -10.76
CA LYS A 214 12.68 -29.43 -10.13
C LYS A 214 13.77 -29.98 -11.03
N ARG A 215 13.51 -31.10 -11.73
CA ARG A 215 14.46 -31.72 -12.67
C ARG A 215 14.81 -30.79 -13.82
N ARG A 216 13.85 -29.99 -14.31
CA ARG A 216 14.06 -29.07 -15.43
C ARG A 216 14.87 -27.82 -15.07
N VAL A 217 14.65 -27.27 -13.89
CA VAL A 217 15.29 -26.00 -13.46
C VAL A 217 16.57 -26.25 -12.65
N ARG A 218 16.95 -27.52 -12.45
CA ARG A 218 18.04 -27.95 -11.53
C ARG A 218 17.92 -27.27 -10.17
N PHE A 219 16.70 -27.24 -9.68
CA PHE A 219 16.33 -26.44 -8.54
C PHE A 219 16.41 -27.27 -7.25
N CYS A 220 17.27 -26.86 -6.31
CA CYS A 220 17.36 -27.49 -4.99
C CYS A 220 16.18 -27.07 -4.10
N TRP A 221 15.04 -27.76 -4.26
CA TRP A 221 13.86 -27.57 -3.42
C TRP A 221 13.64 -28.74 -2.47
N VAL A 222 13.87 -28.52 -1.19
CA VAL A 222 13.46 -29.46 -0.14
C VAL A 222 12.02 -29.14 0.22
N GLN A 223 11.06 -29.85 -0.40
CA GLN A 223 9.62 -29.70 -0.12
C GLN A 223 9.37 -30.04 1.35
N ARG A 224 9.03 -29.03 2.15
CA ARG A 224 8.80 -29.13 3.60
C ARG A 224 7.40 -28.70 4.00
N GLY A 225 6.65 -28.09 3.08
CA GLY A 225 5.29 -27.60 3.29
C GLY A 225 5.14 -26.16 2.83
N TRP A 226 3.90 -25.77 2.50
CA TRP A 226 3.55 -24.49 1.87
C TRP A 226 4.24 -23.28 2.56
N GLN A 227 3.99 -23.08 3.85
CA GLN A 227 4.47 -21.90 4.58
C GLN A 227 6.01 -21.86 4.66
N THR A 228 6.65 -22.98 4.98
CA THR A 228 8.11 -23.10 5.11
C THR A 228 8.82 -22.88 3.78
N ASP A 229 8.27 -23.44 2.70
CA ASP A 229 8.85 -23.35 1.36
C ASP A 229 8.75 -21.95 0.78
N ILE A 230 7.66 -21.23 1.04
CA ILE A 230 7.48 -19.85 0.60
C ILE A 230 8.43 -18.91 1.31
N LEU A 231 8.58 -19.06 2.63
CA LEU A 231 9.54 -18.28 3.40
C LEU A 231 10.97 -18.53 2.90
N TRP A 232 11.33 -19.79 2.68
CA TRP A 232 12.62 -20.14 2.10
C TRP A 232 12.81 -19.54 0.70
N ALA A 233 11.80 -19.62 -0.17
CA ALA A 233 11.85 -19.11 -1.54
C ALA A 233 12.03 -17.58 -1.55
N SER A 234 11.32 -16.87 -0.67
CA SER A 234 11.41 -15.41 -0.53
C SER A 234 12.81 -14.93 -0.08
N ARG A 235 13.56 -15.79 0.62
CA ARG A 235 14.94 -15.53 1.03
C ARG A 235 15.92 -15.89 -0.09
N ARG A 236 15.69 -17.00 -0.78
CA ARG A 236 16.63 -17.56 -1.77
C ARG A 236 16.56 -16.90 -3.15
N TRP A 237 15.37 -16.53 -3.61
CA TRP A 237 15.13 -16.02 -4.97
C TRP A 237 15.02 -14.49 -5.02
N ARG A 238 16.02 -13.81 -4.48
CA ARG A 238 16.08 -12.34 -4.47
C ARG A 238 16.76 -11.78 -5.72
N GLY A 239 16.45 -10.52 -6.03
CA GLY A 239 17.08 -9.80 -7.13
C GLY A 239 16.60 -10.19 -8.53
N THR A 240 17.43 -9.92 -9.54
CA THR A 240 17.13 -10.03 -10.97
C THR A 240 17.97 -11.09 -11.68
N HIS A 241 18.64 -11.98 -10.93
CA HIS A 241 19.36 -13.09 -11.54
C HIS A 241 18.38 -14.02 -12.28
N LEU A 242 18.73 -14.44 -13.50
CA LEU A 242 17.86 -15.21 -14.38
C LEU A 242 17.24 -16.42 -13.67
N LEU A 243 18.05 -17.21 -12.97
CA LEU A 243 17.58 -18.37 -12.20
C LEU A 243 16.52 -18.01 -11.14
N ASN A 244 16.67 -16.87 -10.48
CA ASN A 244 15.72 -16.43 -9.45
C ASN A 244 14.43 -15.90 -10.07
N MET A 245 14.52 -15.27 -11.24
CA MET A 245 13.34 -14.81 -11.98
C MET A 245 12.55 -15.99 -12.55
N THR A 246 13.23 -16.94 -13.21
CA THR A 246 12.60 -18.15 -13.75
C THR A 246 12.03 -19.02 -12.64
N SER A 247 12.71 -19.16 -11.51
CA SER A 247 12.17 -19.93 -10.38
C SER A 247 10.87 -19.34 -9.82
N ARG A 248 10.76 -18.00 -9.72
CA ARG A 248 9.51 -17.32 -9.32
C ARG A 248 8.39 -17.54 -10.33
N ALA A 249 8.69 -17.40 -11.62
CA ALA A 249 7.74 -17.63 -12.70
C ALA A 249 7.23 -19.08 -12.70
N MET A 250 8.14 -20.05 -12.53
CA MET A 250 7.83 -21.47 -12.43
C MET A 250 6.96 -21.80 -11.21
N LEU A 251 7.25 -21.22 -10.05
CA LEU A 251 6.38 -21.36 -8.87
C LEU A 251 4.97 -20.84 -9.15
N ALA A 252 4.85 -19.65 -9.76
CA ALA A 252 3.55 -19.07 -10.08
C ALA A 252 2.78 -19.93 -11.09
N ALA A 253 3.46 -20.43 -12.13
CA ALA A 253 2.86 -21.27 -13.15
C ALA A 253 2.36 -22.61 -12.59
N ILE A 254 3.18 -23.30 -11.78
CA ILE A 254 2.77 -24.61 -11.26
C ILE A 254 1.59 -24.50 -10.29
N VAL A 255 1.57 -23.45 -9.45
CA VAL A 255 0.44 -23.16 -8.56
C VAL A 255 -0.82 -22.88 -9.36
N TYR A 256 -0.73 -22.08 -10.42
CA TYR A 256 -1.85 -21.79 -11.32
C TYR A 256 -2.41 -23.06 -11.97
N HIS A 257 -1.55 -23.88 -12.56
CA HIS A 257 -1.97 -25.09 -13.29
C HIS A 257 -2.51 -26.18 -12.35
N ILE A 258 -1.92 -26.36 -11.16
CA ILE A 258 -2.48 -27.28 -10.14
C ILE A 258 -3.89 -26.83 -9.71
N TRP A 259 -4.05 -25.53 -9.46
CA TRP A 259 -5.35 -24.97 -9.08
C TRP A 259 -6.40 -25.12 -10.20
N GLY A 260 -6.00 -24.86 -11.45
CA GLY A 260 -6.85 -25.06 -12.62
C GLY A 260 -7.25 -26.51 -12.83
N GLU A 261 -6.32 -27.46 -12.66
CA GLU A 261 -6.58 -28.90 -12.75
C GLU A 261 -7.57 -29.35 -11.67
N ARG A 262 -7.40 -28.90 -10.42
CA ARG A 262 -8.34 -29.18 -9.33
C ARG A 262 -9.75 -28.72 -9.69
N ASN A 263 -9.89 -27.50 -10.21
CA ASN A 263 -11.19 -26.96 -10.60
C ASN A 263 -11.79 -27.73 -11.79
N SER A 264 -10.97 -28.11 -12.76
CA SER A 264 -11.41 -28.89 -13.92
C SER A 264 -11.95 -30.25 -13.50
N ARG A 265 -11.26 -30.95 -12.59
CA ARG A 265 -11.75 -32.24 -12.04
C ARG A 265 -13.05 -32.09 -11.27
N ARG A 266 -13.19 -31.03 -10.48
CA ARG A 266 -14.34 -30.84 -9.59
C ARG A 266 -15.59 -30.32 -10.31
N PHE A 267 -15.44 -29.44 -11.30
CA PHE A 267 -16.58 -28.79 -11.95
C PHE A 267 -16.84 -29.28 -13.38
N LEU A 268 -15.83 -29.80 -14.07
CA LEU A 268 -15.93 -30.25 -15.47
C LEU A 268 -15.74 -31.76 -15.63
N ALA A 269 -15.45 -32.48 -14.54
CA ALA A 269 -15.15 -33.92 -14.53
C ALA A 269 -14.03 -34.36 -15.50
N THR A 270 -13.21 -33.42 -15.96
CA THR A 270 -12.04 -33.67 -16.81
C THR A 270 -10.79 -33.83 -15.94
N SER A 271 -9.94 -34.80 -16.26
CA SER A 271 -8.66 -34.99 -15.56
C SER A 271 -7.50 -35.13 -16.54
N SER A 272 -6.38 -34.50 -16.20
CA SER A 272 -5.10 -34.63 -16.90
C SER A 272 -4.07 -35.32 -16.01
N SER A 273 -3.06 -35.94 -16.63
CA SER A 273 -1.91 -36.50 -15.91
C SER A 273 -1.04 -35.39 -15.32
N ALA A 274 -0.35 -35.70 -14.21
CA ALA A 274 0.58 -34.77 -13.58
C ALA A 274 1.70 -34.34 -14.54
N ASP A 275 2.14 -35.26 -15.41
CA ASP A 275 3.16 -34.98 -16.41
C ASP A 275 2.70 -33.94 -17.44
N SER A 276 1.45 -34.04 -17.90
CA SER A 276 0.87 -33.06 -18.84
C SER A 276 0.71 -31.68 -18.20
N VAL A 277 0.20 -31.62 -16.96
CA VAL A 277 0.03 -30.36 -16.21
C VAL A 277 1.39 -29.68 -15.98
N ALA A 278 2.40 -30.43 -15.57
CA ALA A 278 3.74 -29.91 -15.36
C ALA A 278 4.39 -29.43 -16.67
N ALA A 279 4.22 -30.20 -17.76
CA ALA A 279 4.74 -29.83 -19.08
C ALA A 279 4.14 -28.50 -19.57
N ARG A 280 2.81 -28.30 -19.42
CA ARG A 280 2.14 -27.03 -19.75
C ARG A 280 2.69 -25.87 -18.94
N ALA A 281 2.86 -26.05 -17.62
CA ALA A 281 3.42 -25.02 -16.76
C ALA A 281 4.86 -24.62 -17.15
N ILE A 282 5.68 -25.58 -17.57
CA ILE A 282 7.06 -25.33 -18.02
C ILE A 282 7.07 -24.59 -19.36
N GLU A 283 6.24 -25.03 -20.31
CA GLU A 283 6.21 -24.47 -21.65
C GLU A 283 5.73 -23.01 -21.65
N GLU A 284 4.69 -22.70 -20.87
CA GLU A 284 4.20 -21.32 -20.76
C GLU A 284 5.24 -20.35 -20.19
N VAL A 285 6.10 -20.80 -19.28
CA VAL A 285 7.18 -19.96 -18.74
C VAL A 285 8.36 -19.84 -19.71
N ARG A 286 8.52 -20.77 -20.66
CA ARG A 286 9.56 -20.70 -21.70
C ARG A 286 9.24 -19.75 -22.84
N LEU A 287 7.94 -19.49 -23.07
CA LEU A 287 7.45 -18.65 -24.18
C LEU A 287 7.44 -17.15 -23.85
N GLU A 288 7.77 -16.74 -22.62
CA GLU A 288 7.97 -15.34 -22.17
C GLU A 288 9.46 -14.96 -22.06
#